data_AF-A0A3Q0JER9-F1
#
_entry.id   AF-A0A3Q0JER9-F1
#
_cell.length_a   1.000
_cell.length_b   1.000
_cell.length_c   1.000
_cell.angle_alpha   90.00
_cell.angle_beta   90.00
_cell.angle_gamma   90.00
#
_symmetry.space_group_name_H-M   'P 1'
#
loop_
_entity.id
_entity.type
_entity.pdbx_description
1 polymer ?
#
loop_
_entity_poly.entity_id
_entity_poly.type
_entity_poly.pdbx_seq_one_letter_code
_entity_poly.pdbx_strand_id
1 'polypeptide(L)'
;MREPKKFRQPIGVFNVGIVLTALLFAITGMCGYMKYGTAAQGSMTLNIAEDQIMAQIVKLLYAFVIFFSYPLQNFVPLELLWMNYIKQHMVEYSEKKKLIVEYVFREVIVLITWAFALVIPHLDLLISLFGAFCLASLGIIFPAAIHILVLRHEKVSFGPLGWILIKDIALIVFGIFIMVSGTVISIMDIFTAIAGD
;
A
#
# COMPACT_ATOMS: atom_id res chain seq x y z
N MET A 1 -2.76 -16.10 16.94
CA MET A 1 -1.60 -17.01 16.84
C MET A 1 -1.45 -17.78 18.15
N ARG A 2 -1.22 -19.10 18.09
CA ARG A 2 -1.18 -19.97 19.29
C ARG A 2 0.07 -19.76 20.16
N GLU A 3 1.18 -19.30 19.57
CA GLU A 3 2.44 -19.02 20.28
C GLU A 3 3.07 -17.68 19.83
N PRO A 4 2.81 -16.55 20.53
CA PRO A 4 3.27 -15.24 20.10
C PRO A 4 4.80 -15.04 20.23
N LYS A 5 5.46 -15.81 21.10
CA LYS A 5 6.93 -15.71 21.30
C LYS A 5 7.73 -16.18 20.08
N LYS A 6 7.23 -17.19 19.34
CA LYS A 6 7.87 -17.69 18.10
C LYS A 6 7.74 -16.73 16.93
N PHE A 7 6.82 -15.77 16.99
CA PHE A 7 6.64 -14.77 15.92
C PHE A 7 7.80 -13.76 15.88
N ARG A 8 8.32 -13.36 17.05
CA ARG A 8 9.36 -12.33 17.21
C ARG A 8 10.80 -12.88 17.26
N GLN A 9 10.99 -14.18 17.12
CA GLN A 9 12.33 -14.77 17.08
C GLN A 9 13.09 -14.32 15.82
N PRO A 10 14.44 -14.30 15.84
CA PRO A 10 15.23 -13.90 14.67
C PRO A 10 14.96 -14.79 13.44
N ILE A 11 14.71 -16.09 13.64
CA ILE A 11 14.20 -17.04 12.63
C ILE A 11 12.69 -17.31 12.87
N GLY A 12 11.96 -16.27 13.26
CA GLY A 12 10.52 -16.32 13.45
C GLY A 12 9.76 -16.19 12.13
N VAL A 13 8.48 -16.55 12.16
CA VAL A 13 7.59 -16.54 10.98
C VAL A 13 7.59 -15.18 10.27
N PHE A 14 7.69 -14.08 11.02
CA PHE A 14 7.72 -12.72 10.47
C PHE A 14 8.96 -12.46 9.60
N ASN A 15 10.16 -12.67 10.17
CA ASN A 15 11.41 -12.43 9.45
C ASN A 15 11.57 -13.38 8.26
N VAL A 16 11.25 -14.67 8.45
CA VAL A 16 11.29 -15.67 7.37
C VAL A 16 10.32 -15.28 6.25
N GLY A 17 9.10 -14.85 6.61
CA GLY A 17 8.11 -14.38 5.64
C GLY A 17 8.61 -13.20 4.81
N ILE A 18 9.13 -12.16 5.45
CA ILE A 18 9.66 -10.97 4.76
C ILE A 18 10.83 -11.34 3.85
N VAL A 19 11.79 -12.12 4.34
CA VAL A 19 12.96 -12.54 3.53
C VAL A 19 12.53 -13.38 2.34
N LEU A 20 11.60 -14.33 2.54
CA LEU A 20 11.09 -15.16 1.45
C LEU A 20 10.36 -14.31 0.39
N THR A 21 9.48 -13.40 0.81
CA THR A 21 8.78 -12.51 -0.12
C THR A 21 9.74 -11.58 -0.86
N ALA A 22 10.75 -11.03 -0.17
CA ALA A 22 11.77 -10.20 -0.79
C ALA A 22 12.58 -10.96 -1.86
N LEU A 23 12.95 -12.22 -1.57
CA LEU A 23 13.63 -13.08 -2.55
C LEU A 23 12.75 -13.38 -3.76
N LEU A 24 11.47 -13.71 -3.55
CA LEU A 24 10.54 -13.95 -4.65
C LEU A 24 10.39 -12.70 -5.53
N PHE A 25 10.20 -11.53 -4.94
CA PHE A 25 10.13 -10.27 -5.70
C PHE A 25 11.44 -9.96 -6.44
N ALA A 26 12.60 -10.19 -5.82
CA ALA A 26 13.89 -9.97 -6.46
C ALA A 26 14.11 -10.90 -7.66
N ILE A 27 13.83 -12.20 -7.51
CA ILE A 27 13.96 -13.20 -8.58
C ILE A 27 13.00 -12.87 -9.72
N THR A 28 11.72 -12.62 -9.42
CA THR A 28 10.71 -12.30 -10.43
C THR A 28 11.04 -11.01 -11.16
N GLY A 29 11.48 -9.96 -10.45
CA GLY A 29 11.92 -8.70 -11.04
C GLY A 29 13.15 -8.86 -11.93
N MET A 30 14.17 -9.59 -11.46
CA MET A 30 15.39 -9.86 -12.22
C MET A 30 15.10 -10.67 -13.50
N CYS A 31 14.32 -11.76 -13.39
CA CYS A 31 13.92 -12.56 -14.55
C CYS A 31 13.08 -11.76 -15.55
N GLY A 32 12.19 -10.88 -15.06
CA GLY A 32 11.43 -9.97 -15.91
C GLY A 32 12.34 -9.03 -16.71
N TYR A 33 13.29 -8.38 -16.03
CA TYR A 33 14.23 -7.46 -16.68
C TYR A 33 15.18 -8.19 -17.66
N MET A 34 15.67 -9.39 -17.32
CA MET A 34 16.52 -10.17 -18.25
C MET A 34 15.79 -10.55 -19.55
N LYS A 35 14.47 -10.75 -19.51
CA LYS A 35 13.68 -11.10 -20.70
C LYS A 35 13.35 -9.91 -21.58
N TYR A 36 12.96 -8.78 -21.00
CA TYR A 36 12.45 -7.61 -21.74
C TYR A 36 13.48 -6.48 -21.90
N GLY A 37 14.56 -6.50 -21.12
CA GLY A 37 15.62 -5.50 -21.15
C GLY A 37 15.08 -4.08 -20.97
N THR A 38 15.53 -3.16 -21.82
CA THR A 38 15.12 -1.75 -21.82
C THR A 38 13.69 -1.52 -22.34
N ALA A 39 13.04 -2.54 -22.94
CA ALA A 39 11.67 -2.45 -23.41
C ALA A 39 10.63 -2.80 -22.32
N ALA A 40 11.07 -3.03 -21.08
CA ALA A 40 10.18 -3.34 -19.97
C ALA A 40 9.27 -2.15 -19.62
N GLN A 41 7.97 -2.32 -19.83
CA GLN A 41 6.91 -1.40 -19.42
C GLN A 41 6.69 -1.43 -17.89
N GLY A 42 6.04 -0.39 -17.37
CA GLY A 42 5.86 -0.15 -15.93
C GLY A 42 5.09 -1.22 -15.16
N SER A 43 4.37 -2.12 -15.84
CA SER A 43 3.77 -3.31 -15.21
C SER A 43 4.14 -4.60 -15.94
N MET A 44 4.32 -5.68 -15.18
CA MET A 44 4.74 -6.98 -15.74
C MET A 44 3.70 -7.55 -16.70
N THR A 45 2.41 -7.34 -16.44
CA THR A 45 1.31 -7.85 -17.28
C THR A 45 1.26 -7.21 -18.66
N LEU A 46 1.72 -5.96 -18.78
CA LEU A 46 1.80 -5.21 -20.02
C LEU A 46 2.89 -5.76 -20.95
N ASN A 47 3.99 -6.26 -20.38
CA ASN A 47 5.09 -6.85 -21.14
C ASN A 47 4.79 -8.26 -21.69
N ILE A 48 3.72 -8.92 -21.25
CA ILE A 48 3.41 -10.29 -21.67
C ILE A 48 2.88 -10.30 -23.12
N ALA A 49 3.58 -11.02 -24.00
CA ALA A 49 3.25 -11.14 -25.43
C ALA A 49 1.86 -11.75 -25.66
N GLU A 50 1.04 -11.15 -26.52
CA GLU A 50 -0.39 -11.49 -26.64
C GLU A 50 -0.69 -12.65 -27.60
N ASP A 51 0.30 -13.00 -28.42
CA ASP A 51 0.25 -14.02 -29.45
C ASP A 51 0.27 -15.45 -28.88
N GLN A 52 0.81 -15.63 -27.68
CA GLN A 52 0.98 -16.94 -27.06
C GLN A 52 -0.20 -17.34 -26.17
N ILE A 53 -0.72 -18.55 -26.35
CA ILE A 53 -1.82 -19.10 -25.53
C ILE A 53 -1.45 -19.11 -24.04
N MET A 54 -0.20 -19.42 -23.69
CA MET A 54 0.24 -19.43 -22.30
C MET A 54 0.20 -18.04 -21.65
N ALA A 55 0.53 -17.00 -22.41
CA ALA A 55 0.42 -15.63 -21.95
C ALA A 55 -1.02 -15.22 -21.65
N GLN A 56 -1.96 -15.63 -22.50
CA GLN A 56 -3.39 -15.38 -22.30
C GLN A 56 -3.92 -16.08 -21.04
N ILE A 57 -3.50 -17.32 -20.79
CA ILE A 57 -3.86 -18.05 -19.56
C ILE A 57 -3.35 -17.31 -18.32
N VAL A 58 -2.11 -16.81 -18.33
CA VAL A 58 -1.55 -16.05 -17.20
C VAL A 58 -2.31 -14.75 -16.98
N LYS A 59 -2.64 -14.00 -18.05
CA LYS A 59 -3.45 -12.77 -17.95
C LYS A 59 -4.83 -13.07 -17.36
N LEU A 60 -5.48 -14.16 -17.77
CA LEU A 60 -6.77 -14.58 -17.25
C LEU A 60 -6.70 -14.95 -15.76
N LEU A 61 -5.70 -15.74 -15.35
CA LEU A 61 -5.48 -16.09 -13.94
C LEU A 61 -5.21 -14.84 -13.09
N TYR A 62 -4.43 -13.90 -13.60
CA TYR A 62 -4.17 -12.63 -12.93
C TYR A 62 -5.45 -11.78 -12.77
N ALA A 63 -6.29 -11.73 -13.81
CA ALA A 63 -7.59 -11.08 -13.73
C ALA A 63 -8.50 -11.72 -12.67
N PHE A 64 -8.54 -13.05 -12.57
CA PHE A 64 -9.25 -13.74 -11.50
C PHE A 64 -8.71 -13.39 -10.11
N VAL A 65 -7.38 -13.36 -9.93
CA VAL A 65 -6.76 -12.99 -8.65
C VAL A 65 -7.17 -11.57 -8.23
N ILE A 66 -7.12 -10.60 -9.16
CA ILE A 66 -7.55 -9.22 -8.87
C ILE A 66 -9.05 -9.18 -8.55
N PHE A 67 -9.89 -9.87 -9.33
CA PHE A 67 -11.33 -9.89 -9.15
C PHE A 67 -11.72 -10.36 -7.74
N PHE A 68 -11.06 -11.41 -7.22
CA PHE A 68 -11.32 -11.89 -5.86
C PHE A 68 -10.65 -11.05 -4.77
N SER A 69 -9.48 -10.46 -5.05
CA SER A 69 -8.74 -9.67 -4.05
C SER A 69 -9.34 -8.29 -3.82
N TYR A 70 -9.91 -7.67 -4.85
CA TYR A 70 -10.41 -6.30 -4.78
C TYR A 70 -11.52 -6.09 -3.73
N PRO A 71 -12.57 -6.92 -3.64
CA PRO A 71 -13.58 -6.79 -2.58
C PRO A 71 -13.01 -6.96 -1.17
N LEU A 72 -12.03 -7.87 -1.00
CA LEU A 72 -11.39 -8.11 0.29
C LEU A 72 -10.54 -6.91 0.74
N GLN A 73 -9.83 -6.28 -0.19
CA GLN A 73 -9.04 -5.07 0.10
C GLN A 73 -9.94 -3.87 0.40
N ASN A 74 -11.06 -3.72 -0.32
CA ASN A 74 -12.01 -2.62 -0.12
C ASN A 74 -12.87 -2.77 1.15
N PHE A 75 -12.93 -3.96 1.74
CA PHE A 75 -13.67 -4.20 2.98
C PHE A 75 -13.14 -3.38 4.15
N VAL A 76 -11.82 -3.31 4.32
CA VAL A 76 -11.17 -2.60 5.45
C VAL A 76 -11.49 -1.10 5.47
N PRO A 77 -11.26 -0.31 4.40
CA PRO A 77 -11.57 1.12 4.41
C PRO A 77 -13.08 1.39 4.53
N LEU A 78 -13.91 0.55 3.91
CA LEU A 78 -15.37 0.66 3.97
C LEU A 78 -15.88 0.45 5.40
N GLU A 79 -15.44 -0.61 6.06
CA GLU A 79 -15.81 -0.88 7.46
C GLU A 79 -15.34 0.26 8.37
N LEU A 80 -14.11 0.76 8.17
CA LEU A 80 -13.56 1.86 8.96
C LEU A 80 -14.39 3.15 8.78
N LEU A 81 -14.70 3.54 7.55
CA LEU A 81 -15.48 4.74 7.25
C LEU A 81 -16.93 4.61 7.72
N TRP A 82 -17.53 3.44 7.52
CA TRP A 82 -18.90 3.17 7.94
C TRP A 82 -19.05 3.18 9.46
N MET A 83 -18.20 2.44 10.17
CA MET A 83 -18.31 2.30 11.63
C MET A 83 -17.92 3.57 12.38
N ASN A 84 -16.85 4.24 11.96
CA ASN A 84 -16.31 5.36 12.72
C ASN A 84 -16.88 6.72 12.31
N TYR A 85 -17.33 6.89 11.06
CA TYR A 85 -17.81 8.19 10.59
C TYR A 85 -19.31 8.17 10.30
N ILE A 86 -19.79 7.30 9.41
CA ILE A 86 -21.16 7.44 8.88
C ILE A 86 -22.21 6.96 9.88
N LYS A 87 -22.02 5.78 10.48
CA LYS A 87 -23.01 5.20 11.40
C LYS A 87 -23.24 6.06 12.64
N GLN A 88 -22.21 6.76 13.12
CA GLN A 88 -22.28 7.64 14.29
C GLN A 88 -23.16 8.88 14.03
N HIS A 89 -23.19 9.39 12.80
CA HIS A 89 -24.03 10.53 12.43
C HIS A 89 -25.44 10.13 12.02
N MET A 90 -25.70 8.83 11.85
CA MET A 90 -26.97 8.29 11.36
C MET A 90 -27.77 7.55 12.44
N VAL A 91 -27.46 7.79 13.73
CA VAL A 91 -28.06 7.06 14.87
C VAL A 91 -29.58 7.16 14.92
N GLU A 92 -30.14 8.32 14.55
CA GLU A 92 -31.58 8.61 14.57
C GLU A 92 -32.38 8.01 13.39
N TYR A 93 -31.71 7.46 12.37
CA TYR A 93 -32.38 6.93 11.18
C TYR A 93 -32.84 5.47 11.35
N SER A 94 -33.94 5.11 10.70
CA SER A 94 -34.43 3.72 10.62
C SER A 94 -33.40 2.79 9.97
N GLU A 95 -33.32 1.54 10.44
CA GLU A 95 -32.38 0.52 9.94
C GLU A 95 -32.46 0.30 8.42
N LYS A 96 -33.64 0.43 7.82
CA LYS A 96 -33.81 0.35 6.36
C LYS A 96 -33.07 1.48 5.62
N LYS A 97 -33.09 2.70 6.17
CA LYS A 97 -32.38 3.84 5.58
C LYS A 97 -30.88 3.68 5.76
N LYS A 98 -30.43 3.17 6.92
CA LYS A 98 -29.01 2.85 7.16
C LYS A 98 -28.48 1.86 6.13
N LEU A 99 -29.21 0.78 5.84
CA LEU A 99 -28.81 -0.18 4.80
C LEU A 99 -28.70 0.45 3.42
N ILE A 100 -29.66 1.30 3.01
CA ILE A 100 -29.61 1.98 1.71
C ILE A 100 -28.38 2.90 1.63
N VAL A 101 -28.13 3.70 2.66
CA VAL A 101 -26.95 4.58 2.70
C VAL A 101 -25.66 3.77 2.68
N GLU A 102 -25.62 2.62 3.36
CA GLU A 102 -24.48 1.72 3.30
C GLU A 102 -24.21 1.29 1.86
N TYR A 103 -25.19 0.73 1.15
CA TYR A 103 -25.03 0.30 -0.25
C TYR A 103 -24.58 1.43 -1.17
N VAL A 104 -25.21 2.60 -1.08
CA VAL A 104 -24.83 3.77 -1.88
C VAL A 104 -23.39 4.19 -1.59
N PHE A 105 -22.98 4.17 -0.32
CA PHE A 105 -21.60 4.50 0.05
C PHE A 105 -20.60 3.50 -0.52
N ARG A 106 -20.93 2.20 -0.53
CA ARG A 106 -20.09 1.16 -1.17
C ARG A 106 -19.94 1.42 -2.66
N GLU A 107 -21.03 1.74 -3.35
CA GLU A 107 -21.02 2.06 -4.78
C GLU A 107 -20.16 3.30 -5.06
N VAL A 108 -20.30 4.36 -4.27
CA VAL A 108 -19.49 5.58 -4.42
C VAL A 108 -17.99 5.29 -4.30
N ILE A 109 -17.57 4.49 -3.33
CA ILE A 109 -16.15 4.12 -3.19
C ILE A 109 -15.64 3.40 -4.45
N VAL A 110 -16.43 2.46 -4.99
CA VAL A 110 -16.07 1.72 -6.21
C VAL A 110 -16.06 2.62 -7.45
N LEU A 111 -16.97 3.60 -7.52
CA LEU A 111 -16.98 4.57 -8.61
C LEU A 111 -15.76 5.50 -8.56
N ILE A 112 -15.30 5.86 -7.36
CA ILE A 112 -14.07 6.66 -7.20
C ILE A 112 -12.85 5.89 -7.71
N THR A 113 -12.68 4.62 -7.34
CA THR A 113 -11.55 3.81 -7.82
C THR A 113 -11.61 3.58 -9.34
N TRP A 114 -12.82 3.41 -9.89
CA TRP A 114 -13.02 3.35 -11.33
C TRP A 114 -12.65 4.68 -12.03
N ALA A 115 -13.03 5.83 -11.45
CA ALA A 115 -12.64 7.13 -11.98
C ALA A 115 -11.11 7.33 -11.97
N PHE A 116 -10.42 6.90 -10.91
CA PHE A 116 -8.95 6.92 -10.88
C PHE A 116 -8.32 6.07 -11.99
N ALA A 117 -8.92 4.92 -12.31
CA ALA A 117 -8.45 4.07 -13.40
C ALA A 117 -8.63 4.71 -14.79
N LEU A 118 -9.59 5.63 -14.97
CA LEU A 118 -9.76 6.37 -16.23
C LEU A 118 -8.76 7.51 -16.39
N VAL A 119 -8.39 8.17 -15.30
CA VAL A 119 -7.55 9.39 -15.34
C VAL A 119 -6.08 9.06 -15.52
N ILE A 120 -5.60 7.90 -15.06
CA ILE A 120 -4.16 7.62 -15.02
C ILE A 120 -3.84 6.36 -15.84
N PRO A 121 -3.37 6.51 -17.10
CA PRO A 121 -3.01 5.39 -17.96
C PRO A 121 -1.70 4.70 -17.53
N HIS A 122 -0.91 5.33 -16.64
CA HIS A 122 0.37 4.84 -16.14
C HIS A 122 0.28 4.35 -14.69
N LEU A 123 -0.02 3.06 -14.51
CA LEU A 123 -0.16 2.43 -13.19
C LEU A 123 1.12 2.47 -12.35
N ASP A 124 2.28 2.47 -12.99
CA ASP A 124 3.60 2.51 -12.35
C ASP A 124 3.84 3.84 -11.60
N LEU A 125 3.42 4.97 -12.19
CA LEU A 125 3.51 6.28 -11.54
C LEU A 125 2.63 6.34 -10.29
N LEU A 126 1.43 5.76 -10.33
CA LEU A 126 0.55 5.66 -9.18
C LEU A 126 1.15 4.77 -8.07
N ILE A 127 1.68 3.61 -8.43
CA ILE A 127 2.31 2.69 -7.48
C ILE A 127 3.51 3.39 -6.80
N SER A 128 4.31 4.13 -7.58
CA SER A 128 5.43 4.93 -7.06
C SER A 128 4.96 6.01 -6.10
N LEU A 129 3.92 6.77 -6.46
CA LEU A 129 3.33 7.81 -5.62
C LEU A 129 2.80 7.26 -4.29
N PHE A 130 1.95 6.23 -4.35
CA PHE A 130 1.41 5.60 -3.15
C PHE A 130 2.49 4.93 -2.32
N GLY A 131 3.52 4.37 -2.95
CA GLY A 131 4.70 3.86 -2.27
C GLY A 131 5.44 4.96 -1.51
N ALA A 132 5.83 6.03 -2.19
CA ALA A 132 6.55 7.16 -1.59
C ALA A 132 5.75 7.82 -0.46
N PHE A 133 4.44 8.00 -0.64
CA PHE A 133 3.59 8.64 0.35
C PHE A 133 3.18 7.71 1.51
N CYS A 134 2.52 6.59 1.20
CA CYS A 134 1.94 5.71 2.22
C CYS A 134 3.00 4.89 2.95
N LEU A 135 4.01 4.35 2.26
CA LEU A 135 5.03 3.51 2.90
C LEU A 135 5.94 4.36 3.79
N ALA A 136 6.30 5.57 3.38
CA ALA A 136 7.07 6.48 4.23
C ALA A 136 6.26 6.88 5.47
N SER A 137 4.99 7.25 5.29
CA SER A 137 4.11 7.66 6.39
C SER A 137 3.81 6.54 7.38
N LEU A 138 3.24 5.43 6.88
CA LEU A 138 2.78 4.31 7.70
C LEU A 138 3.91 3.37 8.13
N GLY A 139 4.96 3.24 7.31
CA GLY A 139 6.05 2.29 7.52
C GLY A 139 7.23 2.85 8.31
N ILE A 140 7.50 4.16 8.23
CA ILE A 140 8.66 4.79 8.87
C ILE A 140 8.22 5.83 9.90
N ILE A 141 7.46 6.85 9.48
CA ILE A 141 7.15 8.03 10.30
C ILE A 141 6.27 7.64 11.50
N PHE A 142 5.13 6.98 11.28
CA PHE A 142 4.22 6.65 12.38
C PHE A 142 4.80 5.64 13.38
N PRO A 143 5.47 4.54 12.99
CA PRO A 143 6.09 3.64 13.95
C PRO A 143 7.12 4.35 14.84
N ALA A 144 7.97 5.21 14.25
CA ALA A 144 8.95 6.00 15.01
C ALA A 144 8.27 7.02 15.95
N ALA A 145 7.23 7.72 15.48
CA ALA A 145 6.47 8.66 16.30
C ALA A 145 5.75 7.96 17.46
N ILE A 146 5.09 6.82 17.21
CA ILE A 146 4.42 6.02 18.23
C ILE A 146 5.44 5.50 19.25
N HIS A 147 6.62 5.05 18.80
CA HIS A 147 7.67 4.56 19.71
C HIS A 147 8.12 5.66 20.69
N ILE A 148 8.32 6.90 20.20
CA ILE A 148 8.64 8.07 21.05
C ILE A 148 7.50 8.36 22.03
N LEU A 149 6.25 8.35 21.57
CA LEU A 149 5.07 8.65 22.40
C LEU A 149 4.88 7.61 23.52
N VAL A 150 5.06 6.33 23.21
CA VAL A 150 4.94 5.23 24.18
C VAL A 150 6.05 5.32 25.23
N LEU A 151 7.31 5.52 24.82
CA LEU A 151 8.44 5.69 25.76
C LEU A 151 8.23 6.88 26.70
N ARG A 152 7.70 7.99 26.18
CA ARG A 152 7.37 9.18 26.97
C ARG A 152 6.22 8.90 27.95
N HIS A 153 5.18 8.18 27.52
CA HIS A 153 4.03 7.84 28.36
C HIS A 153 4.41 6.89 29.51
N GLU A 154 5.20 5.86 29.22
CA GLU A 154 5.65 4.87 30.20
C GLU A 154 6.80 5.37 31.10
N LYS A 155 7.28 6.61 30.89
CA LYS A 155 8.42 7.23 31.59
C LYS A 155 9.68 6.36 31.57
N VAL A 156 9.85 5.57 30.51
CA VAL A 156 11.02 4.71 30.32
C VAL A 156 12.18 5.57 29.87
N SER A 157 13.37 5.34 30.43
CA SER A 157 14.57 6.08 30.04
C SER A 157 14.89 5.84 28.56
N PHE A 158 15.21 6.90 27.81
CA PHE A 158 15.57 6.86 26.38
C PHE A 158 16.95 6.20 26.08
N GLY A 159 17.46 5.39 27.01
CA GLY A 159 18.79 4.80 27.01
C GLY A 159 19.90 5.79 27.42
N PRO A 160 21.15 5.32 27.56
CA PRO A 160 22.29 6.21 27.79
C PRO A 160 22.40 7.22 26.63
N LEU A 161 22.59 8.50 26.96
CA LEU A 161 22.66 9.64 26.03
C LEU A 161 21.39 9.90 25.17
N GLY A 162 20.26 9.24 25.41
CA GLY A 162 19.06 9.45 24.58
C GLY A 162 19.19 8.94 23.15
N TRP A 163 20.08 7.96 22.91
CA TRP A 163 20.31 7.37 21.58
C TRP A 163 19.03 6.90 20.88
N ILE A 164 18.07 6.36 21.65
CA ILE A 164 16.79 5.88 21.11
C ILE A 164 16.01 7.05 20.50
N LEU A 165 15.95 8.19 21.19
CA LEU A 165 15.27 9.39 20.71
C LEU A 165 15.94 9.94 19.45
N ILE A 166 17.27 9.99 19.42
CA ILE A 166 18.03 10.46 18.25
C ILE A 166 17.73 9.57 17.03
N LYS A 167 17.75 8.24 17.22
CA LYS A 167 17.47 7.28 16.15
C LYS A 167 16.05 7.45 15.60
N ASP A 168 15.05 7.59 16.47
CA ASP A 168 13.66 7.71 16.02
C ASP A 168 13.38 9.06 15.35
N ILE A 169 13.97 10.16 15.85
CA ILE A 169 13.91 11.46 15.17
C ILE A 169 14.59 11.39 13.80
N ALA A 170 15.76 10.74 13.70
CA ALA A 170 16.44 10.56 12.43
C ALA A 170 15.59 9.77 11.43
N LEU A 171 14.89 8.72 11.88
CA LEU A 171 13.95 7.96 11.04
C LEU A 171 12.77 8.82 10.57
N ILE A 172 12.21 9.67 11.42
CA ILE A 172 11.12 10.59 11.04
C ILE A 172 11.60 11.58 9.98
N VAL A 173 12.75 12.23 10.20
CA VAL A 173 13.32 13.19 9.24
C VAL A 173 13.61 12.51 7.90
N PHE A 174 14.21 11.33 7.94
CA PHE A 174 14.47 10.52 6.74
C PHE A 174 13.18 10.11 6.03
N GLY A 175 12.14 9.70 6.77
CA GLY A 175 10.83 9.38 6.22
C GLY A 175 10.17 10.58 5.55
N ILE A 176 10.23 11.76 6.17
CA ILE A 176 9.70 13.00 5.57
C ILE A 176 10.47 13.35 4.30
N PHE A 177 11.80 13.21 4.30
CA PHE A 177 12.61 13.45 3.11
C PHE A 177 12.19 12.54 1.95
N ILE A 178 12.09 11.22 2.17
CA ILE A 178 11.63 10.26 1.16
C ILE A 178 10.23 10.62 0.67
N MET A 179 9.31 10.92 1.59
CA MET A 179 7.94 11.26 1.26
C MET A 179 7.88 12.48 0.35
N VAL A 180 8.57 13.57 0.72
CA VAL A 180 8.56 14.82 -0.06
C VAL A 180 9.25 14.61 -1.41
N SER A 181 10.45 14.05 -1.44
CA SER A 181 11.18 13.86 -2.69
C SER A 181 10.44 12.92 -3.64
N GLY A 182 9.94 11.78 -3.14
CA GLY A 182 9.23 10.81 -3.94
C GLY A 182 7.88 11.32 -4.44
N THR A 183 7.10 11.97 -3.58
CA THR A 183 5.80 12.55 -3.97
C THR A 183 5.96 13.65 -5.03
N VAL A 184 6.94 14.54 -4.88
CA VAL A 184 7.19 15.61 -5.86
C VAL A 184 7.60 15.02 -7.20
N ILE A 185 8.53 14.05 -7.24
CA ILE A 185 8.95 13.39 -8.48
C ILE A 185 7.76 12.70 -9.14
N SER A 186 7.03 11.85 -8.41
CA SER A 186 5.89 11.13 -8.97
C SER A 186 4.78 12.06 -9.49
N ILE A 187 4.50 13.17 -8.78
CA ILE A 187 3.50 14.16 -9.24
C ILE A 187 3.97 14.85 -10.52
N MET A 188 5.24 15.26 -10.60
CA MET A 188 5.79 15.86 -11.81
C MET A 188 5.71 14.89 -12.99
N ASP A 189 6.10 13.63 -12.78
CA ASP A 189 6.05 12.60 -13.82
C ASP A 189 4.61 12.37 -14.31
N ILE A 190 3.63 12.35 -13.39
CA ILE A 190 2.20 12.24 -13.73
C ILE A 190 1.75 13.44 -14.58
N PHE A 191 2.11 14.66 -14.19
CA PHE A 191 1.75 15.86 -14.97
C PHE A 191 2.38 15.85 -16.36
N THR A 192 3.65 15.45 -16.48
CA THR A 192 4.30 15.35 -17.78
C THR A 192 3.70 14.25 -18.65
N ALA A 193 3.28 13.13 -18.05
CA ALA A 193 2.62 12.05 -18.78
C ALA A 193 1.25 12.49 -19.30
N ILE A 194 0.46 13.21 -18.50
CA ILE A 194 -0.86 13.71 -18.91
C ILE A 194 -0.75 14.86 -19.92
N ALA A 195 0.28 15.71 -19.85
CA ALA A 195 0.46 16.83 -20.77
C ALA A 195 1.18 16.47 -22.09
N GLY A 196 1.76 15.27 -22.15
CA GLY A 196 2.47 14.75 -23.33
C GLY A 196 1.59 13.95 -24.31
N ASP A 197 0.34 13.66 -23.92
CA ASP A 197 -0.75 13.13 -24.76
C ASP A 197 -1.65 14.28 -25.28
#